data_AF-A0A3D3QYI3-F1
#
_entry.id   AF-A0A3D3QYI3-F1
#
_cell.length_a   1.000
_cell.length_b   1.000
_cell.length_c   1.000
_cell.angle_alpha   90.00
_cell.angle_beta   90.00
_cell.angle_gamma   90.00
#
_symmetry.space_group_name_H-M   'P 1'
#
loop_
_entity.id
_entity.type
_entity.pdbx_description
1 polymer ?
#
loop_
_entity_poly.entity_id
_entity_poly.type
_entity_poly.pdbx_seq_one_letter_code
_entity_poly.pdbx_strand_id
1 'polypeptide(L)'
;VELVMSVVFPLAYIVSRSTGAKLNLLFLFLLVVCSLIRGLLPGSLYFMYGYVFYLGLILPTLIEKLNQLVSLKAWNTLFLISIACLISARSVFSPGNLFCAVLMEAVFATLLIAILADGKTNPLLSRVLDVPLVRKLGLLSYSFYIYHFIILYWLACGLLAVVSPTVTAAYPVMLGLLLAVVSVVISYYVAFLSYHLVERPMIKCGAATAVKVSRSSGTVPNVALASQETGSISERGIESPSFSRKTEK
;
A
#
# COMPACT_ATOMS: atom_id res chain seq x y z
N VAL A 1 2.72 11.80 -9.28
CA VAL A 1 1.66 12.03 -8.27
C VAL A 1 2.16 11.67 -6.88
N GLU A 2 2.60 10.44 -6.64
CA GLU A 2 2.95 9.96 -5.30
C GLU A 2 4.08 10.73 -4.61
N LEU A 3 5.13 11.08 -5.34
CA LEU A 3 6.25 11.86 -4.80
C LEU A 3 5.87 13.29 -4.40
N VAL A 4 4.86 13.87 -5.06
CA VAL A 4 4.34 15.20 -4.69
C VAL A 4 3.41 15.07 -3.49
N MET A 5 2.53 14.05 -3.51
CA MET A 5 1.62 13.79 -2.40
C MET A 5 2.37 13.45 -1.11
N SER A 6 3.50 12.73 -1.17
CA SER A 6 4.32 12.39 0.00
C SER A 6 4.95 13.61 0.66
N VAL A 7 5.23 14.69 -0.09
CA VAL A 7 5.72 15.97 0.47
C VAL A 7 4.60 16.70 1.24
N VAL A 8 3.36 16.62 0.75
CA VAL A 8 2.18 17.25 1.39
C VAL A 8 1.66 16.39 2.55
N PHE A 9 1.97 15.09 2.56
CA PHE A 9 1.42 14.12 3.50
C PHE A 9 1.68 14.43 4.99
N PRO A 10 2.88 14.88 5.42
CA PRO A 10 3.12 15.23 6.82
C PRO A 10 2.23 16.39 7.31
N LEU A 11 1.99 17.38 6.45
CA LEU A 11 1.09 18.50 6.78
C LEU A 11 -0.35 18.00 6.91
N ALA A 12 -0.81 17.18 5.96
CA ALA A 12 -2.14 16.57 6.02
C ALA A 12 -2.32 15.70 7.28
N TYR A 13 -1.27 14.98 7.68
CA TYR A 13 -1.26 14.17 8.90
C TYR A 13 -1.42 15.02 10.16
N ILE A 14 -0.66 16.10 10.30
CA ILE A 14 -0.77 17.01 11.46
C ILE A 14 -2.18 17.59 11.54
N VAL A 15 -2.73 18.07 10.42
CA VAL A 15 -4.08 18.61 10.34
C VAL A 15 -5.10 17.56 10.78
N SER A 16 -5.06 16.36 10.19
CA SER A 16 -6.01 15.28 10.48
C SER A 16 -6.06 14.86 11.95
N ARG A 17 -4.94 14.98 12.67
CA ARG A 17 -4.82 14.61 14.09
C ARG A 17 -5.36 15.71 15.00
N SER A 18 -5.28 16.96 14.55
CA SER A 18 -5.88 18.10 15.25
C SER A 18 -7.40 18.19 15.06
N THR A 19 -7.95 17.51 14.05
CA THR A 19 -9.37 17.56 13.68
C THR A 19 -10.12 16.29 14.09
N GLY A 20 -11.35 16.45 14.61
CA GLY A 20 -12.19 15.32 15.02
C GLY A 20 -12.64 14.44 13.84
N ALA A 21 -13.02 13.18 14.12
CA ALA A 21 -13.38 12.20 13.08
C ALA A 21 -14.48 12.66 12.11
N LYS A 22 -15.45 13.47 12.56
CA LYS A 22 -16.50 14.03 11.70
C LYS A 22 -15.94 15.01 10.66
N LEU A 23 -14.98 15.86 11.07
CA LEU A 23 -14.36 16.85 10.21
C LEU A 23 -13.41 16.17 9.20
N ASN A 24 -12.72 15.11 9.60
CA ASN A 24 -11.92 14.29 8.69
C ASN A 24 -12.78 13.63 7.61
N LEU A 25 -13.97 13.12 7.96
CA LEU A 25 -14.90 12.57 6.98
C LEU A 25 -15.48 13.65 6.06
N LEU A 26 -15.79 14.83 6.59
CA LEU A 26 -16.22 15.97 5.77
C LEU A 26 -15.14 16.40 4.77
N PHE A 27 -13.89 16.45 5.21
CA PHE A 27 -12.76 16.78 4.34
C PHE A 27 -12.54 15.72 3.27
N LEU A 28 -12.62 14.42 3.62
CA LEU A 28 -12.58 13.34 2.64
C LEU A 28 -13.70 13.49 1.60
N PHE A 29 -14.94 13.75 2.06
CA PHE A 29 -16.08 13.95 1.17
C PHE A 29 -15.84 15.12 0.22
N LEU A 30 -15.33 16.25 0.72
CA LEU A 30 -14.97 17.40 -0.10
C LEU A 30 -13.91 17.04 -1.15
N LEU A 31 -12.86 16.29 -0.78
CA LEU A 31 -11.84 15.84 -1.73
C LEU A 31 -12.42 14.94 -2.83
N VAL A 32 -13.34 14.04 -2.49
CA VAL A 32 -14.03 13.17 -3.47
C VAL A 32 -14.88 14.02 -4.42
N VAL A 33 -15.64 14.99 -3.90
CA VAL A 33 -16.46 15.91 -4.72
C VAL A 33 -15.58 16.77 -5.62
N CYS A 34 -14.50 17.36 -5.10
CA CYS A 34 -13.54 18.11 -5.91
C CYS A 34 -12.91 17.26 -7.01
N SER A 35 -12.67 15.96 -6.75
CA SER A 35 -12.14 15.02 -7.73
C SER A 35 -13.15 14.62 -8.82
N LEU A 36 -14.45 14.70 -8.53
CA LEU A 36 -15.53 14.47 -9.49
C LEU A 36 -15.69 15.64 -10.47
N ILE A 37 -15.50 16.88 -9.99
CA ILE A 37 -15.68 18.09 -10.79
C ILE A 37 -14.47 18.28 -11.72
N ARG A 38 -14.49 17.55 -12.84
CA ARG A 38 -13.44 17.55 -13.89
C ARG A 38 -13.17 18.95 -14.48
N GLY A 39 -14.13 19.88 -14.36
CA GLY A 39 -14.03 21.25 -14.88
C GLY A 39 -13.44 22.29 -13.92
N LEU A 40 -13.24 22.00 -12.64
CA LEU A 40 -12.76 23.00 -11.67
C LEU A 40 -11.24 23.22 -11.75
N LEU A 41 -10.49 22.15 -12.06
CA LEU A 41 -9.04 22.17 -12.26
C LEU A 41 -8.68 21.22 -13.42
N PRO A 42 -8.29 21.73 -14.60
CA PRO A 42 -8.01 20.87 -15.75
C PRO A 42 -6.85 19.90 -15.45
N GLY A 43 -7.10 18.60 -15.59
CA GLY A 43 -6.06 17.60 -15.86
C GLY A 43 -5.07 17.26 -14.73
N SER A 44 -5.25 17.79 -13.52
CA SER A 44 -4.35 17.46 -12.40
C SER A 44 -4.66 16.06 -11.84
N LEU A 45 -3.88 15.06 -12.26
CA LEU A 45 -3.88 13.71 -11.67
C LEU A 45 -3.73 13.73 -10.14
N TYR A 46 -3.11 14.78 -9.58
CA TYR A 46 -2.91 14.95 -8.15
C TYR A 46 -4.22 15.06 -7.36
N PHE A 47 -5.23 15.76 -7.89
CA PHE A 47 -6.53 15.84 -7.20
C PHE A 47 -7.26 14.51 -7.29
N MET A 48 -7.22 13.85 -8.44
CA MET A 48 -7.86 12.54 -8.65
C MET A 48 -7.37 11.48 -7.67
N TYR A 49 -6.10 11.49 -7.28
CA TYR A 49 -5.57 10.53 -6.30
C TYR A 49 -5.46 11.10 -4.88
N GLY A 50 -5.67 12.41 -4.70
CA GLY A 50 -5.49 13.07 -3.40
C GLY A 50 -6.40 12.51 -2.31
N TYR A 51 -7.66 12.21 -2.65
CA TYR A 51 -8.58 11.57 -1.70
C TYR A 51 -8.15 10.15 -1.33
N VAL A 52 -7.47 9.41 -2.22
CA VAL A 52 -6.98 8.05 -1.95
C VAL A 52 -5.88 8.08 -0.88
N PHE A 53 -4.97 9.05 -0.96
CA PHE A 53 -3.97 9.28 0.08
C PHE A 53 -4.61 9.65 1.42
N TYR A 54 -5.58 10.57 1.40
CA TYR A 54 -6.28 10.97 2.63
C TYR A 54 -7.11 9.83 3.22
N LEU A 55 -7.69 8.98 2.39
CA LEU A 55 -8.42 7.78 2.81
C LEU A 55 -7.51 6.80 3.55
N GLY A 56 -6.30 6.56 3.03
CA GLY A 56 -5.27 5.76 3.71
C GLY A 56 -4.83 6.38 5.05
N LEU A 57 -4.86 7.70 5.17
CA LEU A 57 -4.51 8.40 6.40
C LEU A 57 -5.55 8.19 7.50
N ILE A 58 -6.84 8.29 7.17
CA ILE A 58 -7.93 8.12 8.14
C ILE A 58 -8.29 6.65 8.40
N LEU A 59 -7.60 5.71 7.73
CA LEU A 59 -7.88 4.28 7.77
C LEU A 59 -7.96 3.70 9.20
N PRO A 60 -7.07 4.03 10.16
CA PRO A 60 -7.18 3.50 11.53
C PRO A 60 -8.53 3.83 12.19
N THR A 61 -9.00 5.07 12.03
CA THR A 61 -10.31 5.53 12.52
C THR A 61 -11.46 4.79 11.82
N LEU A 62 -11.30 4.45 10.54
CA LEU A 62 -12.29 3.67 9.79
C LEU A 62 -12.35 2.22 10.27
N ILE A 63 -11.20 1.60 10.56
CA ILE A 63 -11.12 0.22 11.10
C ILE A 63 -11.89 0.11 12.41
N GLU A 64 -11.66 1.05 13.34
CA GLU A 64 -12.39 1.07 14.63
C GLU A 64 -13.91 1.13 14.44
N LYS A 65 -14.39 1.96 13.51
CA LYS A 65 -15.82 2.07 13.20
C LYS A 65 -16.38 0.83 12.50
N LEU A 66 -15.64 0.28 11.52
CA LEU A 66 -16.04 -0.94 10.82
C LEU A 66 -16.17 -2.12 11.79
N ASN A 67 -15.25 -2.22 12.75
CA ASN A 67 -15.29 -3.23 13.81
C ASN A 67 -16.55 -3.16 14.69
N GLN A 68 -17.11 -1.97 14.90
CA GLN A 68 -18.35 -1.81 15.68
C GLN A 68 -19.60 -2.17 14.87
N LEU A 69 -19.53 -2.13 13.54
CA LEU A 69 -20.68 -2.27 12.64
C LEU A 69 -20.78 -3.65 11.98
N VAL A 70 -19.66 -4.35 11.80
CA VAL A 70 -19.56 -5.55 10.97
C VAL A 70 -19.35 -6.81 11.81
N SER A 71 -20.21 -7.81 11.61
CA SER A 71 -20.10 -9.12 12.28
C SER A 71 -18.95 -9.98 11.72
N LEU A 72 -18.40 -10.88 12.54
CA LEU A 72 -17.31 -11.80 12.17
C LEU A 72 -17.56 -12.59 10.87
N LYS A 73 -18.78 -13.06 10.65
CA LYS A 73 -19.13 -13.81 9.43
C LYS A 73 -19.12 -12.94 8.18
N ALA A 74 -19.51 -11.67 8.30
CA ALA A 74 -19.55 -10.73 7.18
C ALA A 74 -18.15 -10.37 6.67
N TRP A 75 -17.12 -10.39 7.54
CA TRP A 75 -15.75 -10.06 7.15
C TRP A 75 -15.18 -10.97 6.05
N ASN A 76 -15.45 -12.27 6.10
CA ASN A 76 -15.00 -13.21 5.06
C ASN A 76 -15.68 -12.94 3.71
N THR A 77 -16.99 -12.66 3.72
CA THR A 77 -17.72 -12.32 2.51
C THR A 77 -17.23 -10.98 1.93
N LEU A 78 -17.05 -9.97 2.80
CA LEU A 78 -16.51 -8.67 2.41
C LEU A 78 -15.10 -8.76 1.84
N PHE A 79 -14.27 -9.67 2.35
CA PHE A 79 -12.94 -9.93 1.81
C PHE A 79 -12.99 -10.43 0.36
N LEU A 80 -13.79 -11.47 0.10
CA LEU A 80 -13.96 -12.02 -1.25
C LEU A 80 -14.58 -10.99 -2.21
N ILE A 81 -15.57 -10.23 -1.75
CA ILE A 81 -16.16 -9.13 -2.51
C ILE A 81 -15.09 -8.09 -2.84
N SER A 82 -14.25 -7.71 -1.88
CA SER A 82 -13.19 -6.71 -2.10
C SER A 82 -12.20 -7.16 -3.18
N ILE A 83 -11.77 -8.42 -3.15
CA ILE A 83 -10.90 -8.98 -4.19
C ILE A 83 -11.60 -8.99 -5.55
N ALA A 84 -12.83 -9.48 -5.62
CA ALA A 84 -13.59 -9.57 -6.87
C ALA A 84 -13.82 -8.16 -7.47
N CYS A 85 -14.16 -7.18 -6.65
CA CYS A 85 -14.35 -5.80 -7.09
C CYS A 85 -13.05 -5.13 -7.53
N LEU A 86 -11.92 -5.39 -6.85
CA LEU A 86 -10.61 -4.88 -7.27
C LEU A 86 -10.18 -5.44 -8.63
N ILE A 87 -10.35 -6.74 -8.85
CA ILE A 87 -9.99 -7.38 -10.13
C ILE A 87 -10.91 -6.90 -11.27
N SER A 88 -12.21 -6.70 -10.98
CA SER A 88 -13.18 -6.28 -11.99
C SER A 88 -13.22 -4.77 -12.24
N ALA A 89 -12.56 -3.95 -11.43
CA ALA A 89 -12.71 -2.50 -11.49
C ALA A 89 -12.36 -1.88 -12.84
N ARG A 90 -11.26 -2.31 -13.45
CA ARG A 90 -10.83 -1.82 -14.76
C ARG A 90 -11.61 -2.42 -15.92
N SER A 91 -12.28 -3.55 -15.71
CA SER A 91 -13.10 -4.22 -16.73
C SER A 91 -14.53 -3.67 -16.79
N VAL A 92 -15.08 -3.24 -15.66
CA VAL A 92 -16.46 -2.73 -15.57
C VAL A 92 -16.59 -1.30 -16.07
N PHE A 93 -15.55 -0.47 -15.91
CA PHE A 93 -15.58 0.94 -16.29
C PHE A 93 -14.82 1.20 -17.60
N SER A 94 -15.47 1.92 -18.52
CA SER A 94 -14.83 2.43 -19.73
C SER A 94 -13.68 3.40 -19.39
N PRO A 95 -12.61 3.48 -20.21
CA PRO A 95 -11.50 4.42 -20.00
C PRO A 95 -11.91 5.88 -19.78
N GLY A 96 -13.08 6.30 -20.30
CA GLY A 96 -13.62 7.65 -20.09
C GLY A 96 -14.04 7.96 -18.64
N ASN A 97 -14.33 6.93 -17.83
CA ASN A 97 -14.85 7.02 -16.47
C ASN A 97 -13.81 6.61 -15.41
N LEU A 98 -12.56 7.05 -15.61
CA LEU A 98 -11.42 6.76 -14.72
C LEU A 98 -11.72 7.06 -13.23
N PHE A 99 -12.48 8.11 -12.93
CA PHE A 99 -12.84 8.45 -11.55
C PHE A 99 -13.62 7.34 -10.85
N CYS A 100 -14.64 6.78 -11.49
CA CYS A 100 -15.47 5.73 -10.90
C CYS A 100 -14.66 4.45 -10.65
N ALA A 101 -13.76 4.12 -11.59
CA ALA A 101 -12.83 3.00 -11.43
C ALA A 101 -11.92 3.20 -10.21
N VAL A 102 -11.27 4.36 -10.10
CA VAL A 102 -10.37 4.68 -8.99
C VAL A 102 -11.13 4.76 -7.67
N LEU A 103 -12.35 5.30 -7.65
CA LEU A 103 -13.17 5.37 -6.44
C LEU A 103 -13.51 3.97 -5.94
N MET A 104 -13.91 3.08 -6.85
CA MET A 104 -14.20 1.70 -6.52
C MET A 104 -12.95 0.98 -6.00
N GLU A 105 -11.82 1.14 -6.69
CA GLU A 105 -10.52 0.60 -6.24
C GLU A 105 -10.16 1.11 -4.85
N ALA A 106 -10.30 2.41 -4.59
CA ALA A 106 -9.98 3.01 -3.31
C ALA A 106 -10.86 2.46 -2.18
N VAL A 107 -12.18 2.34 -2.39
CA VAL A 107 -13.12 1.80 -1.40
C VAL A 107 -12.80 0.35 -1.06
N PHE A 108 -12.65 -0.52 -2.08
CA PHE A 108 -12.42 -1.94 -1.85
C PHE A 108 -10.98 -2.25 -1.41
N ALA A 109 -9.98 -1.46 -1.81
CA ALA A 109 -8.63 -1.55 -1.26
C ALA A 109 -8.61 -1.14 0.21
N THR A 110 -9.31 -0.06 0.58
CA THR A 110 -9.43 0.37 1.98
C THR A 110 -10.09 -0.70 2.83
N LEU A 111 -11.19 -1.30 2.33
CA LEU A 111 -11.86 -2.39 3.00
C LEU A 111 -10.94 -3.63 3.14
N LEU A 112 -10.23 -4.00 2.07
CA LEU A 112 -9.29 -5.12 2.09
C LEU A 112 -8.16 -4.90 3.11
N ILE A 113 -7.56 -3.71 3.15
CA ILE A 113 -6.51 -3.38 4.13
C ILE A 113 -7.09 -3.36 5.54
N ALA A 114 -8.29 -2.81 5.75
CA ALA A 114 -8.95 -2.81 7.05
C ALA A 114 -9.18 -4.24 7.57
N ILE A 115 -9.61 -5.14 6.69
CA ILE A 115 -9.81 -6.57 6.98
C ILE A 115 -8.49 -7.24 7.40
N LEU A 116 -7.43 -7.00 6.62
CA LEU A 116 -6.13 -7.61 6.85
C LEU A 116 -5.44 -7.07 8.10
N ALA A 117 -5.58 -5.77 8.38
CA ALA A 117 -5.00 -5.11 9.54
C ALA A 117 -5.64 -5.55 10.87
N ASP A 118 -6.92 -5.89 10.86
CA ASP A 118 -7.66 -6.31 12.05
C ASP A 118 -7.42 -7.79 12.42
N GLY A 119 -6.88 -8.60 11.50
CA GLY A 119 -6.49 -9.99 11.75
C GLY A 119 -7.65 -10.97 12.01
N LYS A 120 -8.91 -10.54 11.92
CA LYS A 120 -10.11 -11.35 12.19
C LYS A 120 -10.57 -12.22 11.01
N THR A 121 -9.77 -12.33 9.94
CA THR A 121 -10.12 -13.10 8.73
C THR A 121 -9.79 -14.58 8.82
N ASN A 122 -10.34 -15.34 7.88
CA ASN A 122 -10.04 -16.77 7.70
C ASN A 122 -8.54 -17.07 7.80
N PRO A 123 -8.15 -18.05 8.66
CA PRO A 123 -6.75 -18.34 8.99
C PRO A 123 -5.94 -18.89 7.80
N LEU A 124 -6.58 -19.30 6.71
CA LEU A 124 -5.89 -19.81 5.53
C LEU A 124 -5.32 -18.69 4.65
N LEU A 125 -6.04 -17.56 4.54
CA LEU A 125 -5.63 -16.45 3.69
C LEU A 125 -4.62 -15.53 4.38
N SER A 126 -4.80 -15.29 5.69
CA SER A 126 -3.76 -14.65 6.50
C SER A 126 -2.45 -15.43 6.43
N ARG A 127 -2.52 -16.76 6.49
CA ARG A 127 -1.36 -17.65 6.37
C ARG A 127 -0.61 -17.53 5.03
N VAL A 128 -1.30 -17.19 3.92
CA VAL A 128 -0.63 -16.93 2.64
C VAL A 128 0.19 -15.64 2.70
N LEU A 129 -0.33 -14.59 3.35
CA LEU A 129 0.40 -13.34 3.56
C LEU A 129 1.57 -13.51 4.54
N ASP A 130 1.46 -14.46 5.48
CA ASP A 130 2.51 -14.80 6.44
C ASP A 130 3.67 -15.61 5.84
N VAL A 131 3.56 -16.05 4.57
CA VAL A 131 4.64 -16.76 3.89
C VAL A 131 5.87 -15.83 3.80
N PRO A 132 7.07 -16.28 4.21
CA PRO A 132 8.25 -15.42 4.29
C PRO A 132 8.65 -14.80 2.95
N LEU A 133 8.37 -15.48 1.83
CA LEU A 133 8.61 -14.95 0.49
C LEU A 133 7.65 -13.80 0.15
N VAL A 134 6.36 -13.96 0.46
CA VAL A 134 5.34 -12.90 0.27
C VAL A 134 5.66 -11.69 1.13
N ARG A 135 6.07 -11.91 2.39
CA ARG A 135 6.49 -10.83 3.28
C ARG A 135 7.73 -10.10 2.76
N LYS A 136 8.74 -10.82 2.27
CA LYS A 136 9.94 -10.22 1.65
C LYS A 136 9.58 -9.39 0.42
N LEU A 137 8.71 -9.89 -0.45
CA LEU A 137 8.24 -9.14 -1.61
C LEU A 137 7.43 -7.91 -1.21
N GLY A 138 6.58 -8.02 -0.18
CA GLY A 138 5.84 -6.90 0.38
C GLY A 138 6.75 -5.78 0.88
N LEU A 139 7.85 -6.11 1.54
CA LEU A 139 8.85 -5.12 1.99
C LEU A 139 9.54 -4.38 0.83
N LEU A 140 9.78 -5.08 -0.28
CA LEU A 140 10.43 -4.49 -1.46
C LEU A 140 9.44 -3.79 -2.41
N SER A 141 8.13 -3.97 -2.19
CA SER A 141 7.09 -3.57 -3.14
C SER A 141 7.09 -2.07 -3.45
N TYR A 142 7.32 -1.22 -2.45
CA TYR A 142 7.37 0.23 -2.63
C TYR A 142 8.52 0.66 -3.54
N SER A 143 9.74 0.25 -3.19
CA SER A 143 10.93 0.49 -4.01
C SER A 143 10.76 -0.09 -5.42
N PHE A 144 10.22 -1.31 -5.54
CA PHE A 144 9.96 -1.96 -6.82
C PHE A 144 8.99 -1.13 -7.68
N TYR A 145 7.88 -0.68 -7.11
CA TYR A 145 6.89 0.12 -7.82
C TYR A 145 7.49 1.41 -8.41
N ILE A 146 8.32 2.13 -7.64
CA ILE A 146 8.96 3.38 -8.10
C ILE A 146 9.89 3.11 -9.28
N TYR A 147 10.82 2.16 -9.13
CA TYR A 147 11.84 1.93 -10.16
C TYR A 147 11.30 1.16 -11.36
N HIS A 148 10.28 0.33 -11.18
CA HIS A 148 9.78 -0.52 -12.25
C HIS A 148 9.30 0.29 -13.46
N PHE A 149 8.49 1.33 -13.23
CA PHE A 149 8.02 2.19 -14.32
C PHE A 149 9.18 2.91 -15.03
N ILE A 150 10.14 3.43 -14.27
CA ILE A 150 11.31 4.13 -14.82
C ILE A 150 12.13 3.18 -15.70
N ILE A 151 12.45 2.00 -15.19
CA ILE A 151 13.25 0.98 -15.89
C ILE A 151 12.51 0.48 -17.12
N LEU A 152 11.22 0.13 -17.00
CA LEU A 152 10.40 -0.30 -18.11
C LEU A 152 10.36 0.76 -19.23
N TYR A 153 10.18 2.03 -18.87
CA TYR A 153 10.15 3.13 -19.83
C TYR A 153 11.47 3.25 -20.60
N TRP A 154 12.60 3.27 -19.90
CA TRP A 154 13.92 3.36 -20.53
C TRP A 154 14.23 2.14 -21.41
N LEU A 155 13.89 0.94 -20.95
CA LEU A 155 14.07 -0.28 -21.74
C LEU A 155 13.18 -0.27 -22.99
N ALA A 156 11.93 0.20 -22.88
CA ALA A 156 11.02 0.31 -24.01
C ALA A 156 11.55 1.30 -25.06
N CYS A 157 12.00 2.48 -24.62
CA CYS A 157 12.61 3.47 -25.49
C CYS A 157 13.89 2.94 -26.16
N GLY A 158 14.77 2.27 -25.41
CA GLY A 158 15.98 1.66 -25.94
C GLY A 158 15.69 0.56 -26.96
N LEU A 159 14.72 -0.32 -26.67
CA LEU A 159 14.29 -1.36 -27.59
C LEU A 159 13.76 -0.76 -28.91
N LEU A 160 12.89 0.24 -28.82
CA LEU A 160 12.32 0.92 -30.00
C LEU A 160 13.33 1.75 -30.79
N ALA A 161 14.43 2.18 -30.16
CA ALA A 161 15.52 2.87 -30.84
C ALA A 161 16.42 1.92 -31.66
N VAL A 162 16.53 0.66 -31.23
CA VAL A 162 17.43 -0.33 -31.86
C VAL A 162 16.67 -1.27 -32.82
N VAL A 163 15.41 -1.57 -32.52
CA VAL A 163 14.59 -2.52 -33.29
C VAL A 163 13.71 -1.75 -34.28
N SER A 164 13.80 -2.14 -35.56
CA SER A 164 12.98 -1.53 -36.61
C SER A 164 11.48 -1.69 -36.34
N PRO A 165 10.64 -0.71 -36.71
CA PRO A 165 9.18 -0.78 -36.50
C PRO A 165 8.51 -2.01 -37.13
N THR A 166 9.05 -2.50 -38.25
CA THR A 166 8.52 -3.69 -38.96
C THR A 166 8.66 -4.96 -38.13
N VAL A 167 9.80 -5.15 -37.47
CA VAL A 167 10.04 -6.29 -36.56
C VAL A 167 9.17 -6.18 -35.31
N THR A 168 9.02 -4.97 -34.77
CA THR A 168 8.16 -4.71 -33.61
C THR A 168 6.70 -5.07 -33.89
N ALA A 169 6.20 -4.73 -35.08
CA ALA A 169 4.85 -5.06 -35.52
C ALA A 169 4.66 -6.56 -35.81
N ALA A 170 5.70 -7.26 -36.27
CA ALA A 170 5.65 -8.68 -36.57
C ALA A 170 5.65 -9.57 -35.30
N TYR A 171 6.36 -9.15 -34.24
CA TYR A 171 6.52 -9.95 -33.02
C TYR A 171 6.17 -9.20 -31.71
N PRO A 172 4.98 -8.57 -31.61
CA PRO A 172 4.64 -7.71 -30.48
C PRO A 172 4.57 -8.47 -29.15
N VAL A 173 4.06 -9.70 -29.16
CA VAL A 173 3.93 -10.52 -27.95
C VAL A 173 5.29 -10.98 -27.44
N MET A 174 6.16 -11.44 -28.34
CA MET A 174 7.49 -11.93 -27.96
C MET A 174 8.35 -10.81 -27.41
N LEU A 175 8.37 -9.65 -28.07
CA LEU A 175 9.10 -8.47 -27.61
C LEU A 175 8.51 -7.90 -26.32
N GLY A 176 7.18 -7.88 -26.19
CA GLY A 176 6.50 -7.47 -24.96
C GLY A 176 6.83 -8.38 -23.78
N LEU A 177 6.85 -9.71 -23.99
CA LEU A 177 7.22 -10.68 -22.96
C LEU A 177 8.69 -10.54 -22.55
N LEU A 178 9.59 -10.39 -23.54
CA LEU A 178 11.00 -10.16 -23.28
C LEU A 178 11.20 -8.89 -22.46
N LEU A 179 10.57 -7.79 -22.86
CA LEU A 179 10.62 -6.52 -22.16
C LEU A 179 10.05 -6.62 -20.74
N ALA A 180 8.94 -7.34 -20.55
CA ALA A 180 8.35 -7.59 -19.24
C ALA A 180 9.30 -8.37 -18.32
N VAL A 181 9.89 -9.47 -18.80
CA VAL A 181 10.82 -10.28 -18.00
C VAL A 181 12.06 -9.48 -17.64
N VAL A 182 12.69 -8.83 -18.62
CA VAL A 182 13.92 -8.05 -18.40
C VAL A 182 13.66 -6.88 -17.46
N SER A 183 12.57 -6.13 -17.66
CA SER A 183 12.23 -5.01 -16.79
C SER A 183 11.96 -5.46 -15.36
N VAL A 184 11.20 -6.54 -15.13
CA VAL A 184 10.94 -7.06 -13.78
C VAL A 184 12.22 -7.49 -13.08
N VAL A 185 13.10 -8.22 -13.77
CA VAL A 185 14.38 -8.69 -13.20
C VAL A 185 15.26 -7.52 -12.79
N ILE A 186 15.49 -6.55 -13.68
CA ILE A 186 16.32 -5.39 -13.37
C ILE A 186 15.69 -4.56 -12.24
N SER A 187 14.36 -4.36 -12.29
CA SER A 187 13.62 -3.61 -11.26
C SER A 187 13.73 -4.27 -9.89
N TYR A 188 13.69 -5.59 -9.82
CA TYR A 188 13.86 -6.33 -8.57
C TYR A 188 15.23 -6.05 -7.93
N TYR A 189 16.32 -6.14 -8.69
CA TYR A 189 17.66 -5.89 -8.15
C TYR A 189 17.87 -4.44 -7.74
N VAL A 190 17.41 -3.49 -8.55
CA VAL A 190 17.49 -2.05 -8.21
C VAL A 190 16.66 -1.74 -6.97
N ALA A 191 15.45 -2.29 -6.86
CA ALA A 191 14.59 -2.13 -5.70
C ALA A 191 15.21 -2.76 -4.43
N PHE A 192 15.80 -3.94 -4.56
CA PHE A 192 16.50 -4.60 -3.46
C PHE A 192 17.64 -3.73 -2.91
N LEU A 193 18.46 -3.18 -3.82
CA LEU A 193 19.58 -2.32 -3.45
C LEU A 193 19.08 -1.01 -2.81
N SER A 194 18.09 -0.35 -3.41
CA SER A 194 17.51 0.88 -2.88
C SER A 194 16.85 0.68 -1.51
N TYR A 195 16.13 -0.42 -1.33
CA TYR A 195 15.51 -0.76 -0.05
C TYR A 195 16.55 -0.90 1.07
N HIS A 196 17.67 -1.57 0.81
CA HIS A 196 18.72 -1.77 1.83
C HIS A 196 19.60 -0.55 2.07
N LEU A 197 19.89 0.24 1.03
CA LEU A 197 20.80 1.39 1.14
C LEU A 197 20.11 2.71 1.51
N VAL A 198 18.84 2.89 1.13
CA VAL A 198 18.12 4.17 1.28
C VAL A 198 16.94 4.01 2.21
N GLU A 199 16.01 3.11 1.88
CA GLU A 199 14.73 3.01 2.58
C GLU A 199 14.89 2.57 4.04
N ARG A 200 15.61 1.46 4.27
CA ARG A 200 15.81 0.89 5.61
C ARG A 200 16.58 1.84 6.55
N PRO A 201 17.67 2.50 6.14
CA PRO A 201 18.33 3.52 6.98
C PRO A 201 17.43 4.71 7.29
N MET A 202 16.66 5.22 6.31
CA MET A 202 15.77 6.35 6.52
C MET A 202 14.63 6.03 7.49
N ILE A 203 14.04 4.83 7.41
CA ILE A 203 13.01 4.37 8.36
C ILE A 203 13.58 4.34 9.78
N LYS A 204 14.79 3.80 9.97
CA LYS A 204 15.47 3.76 11.28
C LYS A 204 15.72 5.17 11.84
N CYS A 205 16.19 6.10 10.99
CA CYS A 205 16.42 7.48 11.38
C CYS A 205 15.13 8.20 11.78
N GLY A 206 14.05 8.00 11.00
CA GLY A 206 12.72 8.54 11.30
C GLY A 206 12.18 8.01 12.63
N ALA A 207 12.28 6.70 12.87
CA ALA A 207 11.85 6.08 14.13
C ALA A 207 12.64 6.62 15.35
N ALA A 208 13.96 6.76 15.23
CA ALA A 208 14.79 7.31 16.31
C ALA A 208 14.43 8.77 16.63
N THR A 209 14.15 9.57 15.59
CA THR A 209 13.75 10.97 15.75
C THR A 209 12.38 11.08 16.41
N ALA A 210 11.42 10.25 16.00
CA ALA A 210 10.09 10.21 16.62
C ALA A 210 10.17 9.91 18.13
N VAL A 211 10.96 8.90 18.53
CA VAL A 211 11.19 8.57 19.95
C VAL A 211 11.78 9.75 20.72
N LYS A 212 12.75 10.46 20.14
CA LYS A 212 13.39 11.62 20.78
C LYS A 212 12.42 12.79 20.97
N VAL A 213 11.62 13.10 19.95
CA VAL A 213 10.60 14.17 20.01
C VAL A 213 9.56 13.85 21.09
N SER A 214 9.05 12.62 21.12
CA SER A 214 8.04 12.25 22.11
C SER A 214 8.54 12.24 23.56
N ARG A 215 9.81 11.89 23.79
CA ARG A 215 10.45 12.05 25.10
C ARG A 215 10.54 13.52 25.51
N SER A 216 10.81 14.43 24.58
CA SER A 216 10.84 15.88 24.87
C SER A 216 9.45 16.48 25.11
N SER A 217 8.39 15.92 24.51
CA SER A 217 7.01 16.38 24.67
C SER A 217 6.25 15.73 25.84
N GLY A 218 6.93 14.95 26.70
CA GLY A 218 6.32 14.30 27.87
C GLY A 218 5.22 13.29 27.56
N THR A 219 5.02 12.93 26.28
CA THR A 219 3.97 12.03 25.81
C THR A 219 4.64 10.71 25.43
N VAL A 220 4.53 9.68 26.25
CA VAL A 220 5.12 8.37 25.96
C VAL A 220 4.40 7.76 24.74
N PRO A 221 5.09 7.49 23.61
CA PRO A 221 4.45 6.84 22.48
C PRO A 221 4.33 5.34 22.73
N ASN A 222 3.17 4.80 22.40
CA ASN A 222 2.95 3.36 22.22
C ASN A 222 3.84 2.74 21.10
N VAL A 223 4.59 3.56 20.37
CA VAL A 223 5.51 3.14 19.27
C VAL A 223 6.78 2.44 19.79
N ALA A 224 7.13 2.63 21.07
CA ALA A 224 8.30 1.99 21.67
C ALA A 224 8.18 0.46 21.77
N LEU A 225 6.96 -0.09 21.82
CA LEU A 225 6.72 -1.54 21.91
C LEU A 225 6.87 -2.24 20.54
N ALA A 226 6.42 -1.62 19.45
CA ALA A 226 6.47 -2.24 18.11
C ALA A 226 7.90 -2.29 17.50
N SER A 227 8.78 -1.37 17.90
CA SER A 227 10.16 -1.32 17.42
C SER A 227 11.11 -2.28 18.16
N GLN A 228 10.75 -2.71 19.38
CA GLN A 228 11.50 -3.74 20.10
C GLN A 228 11.19 -5.16 19.60
N GLU A 229 9.97 -5.46 19.16
CA GLU A 229 9.62 -6.78 18.61
C GLU A 229 10.28 -7.05 17.24
N THR A 230 10.45 -6.02 16.41
CA THR A 230 11.06 -6.18 15.07
C THR A 230 12.59 -6.24 15.09
N GLY A 231 13.23 -5.85 16.19
CA GLY A 231 14.69 -5.89 16.34
C GLY A 231 15.26 -7.18 16.94
N SER A 232 14.43 -8.07 17.47
CA SER A 232 14.87 -9.32 18.14
C SER A 232 14.74 -10.59 17.28
N ILE A 233 14.08 -10.52 16.12
CA ILE A 233 13.97 -11.68 15.21
C ILE A 233 15.05 -11.60 14.13
N SER A 234 16.30 -11.69 14.57
CA SER A 234 17.41 -12.21 13.75
C SER A 234 18.39 -12.86 14.71
N GLU A 235 18.68 -14.14 14.47
CA GLU A 235 19.69 -14.94 15.15
C GLU A 235 19.33 -15.50 16.54
N ARG A 236 18.41 -16.48 16.59
CA ARG A 236 18.58 -17.67 17.44
C ARG A 236 17.55 -18.76 17.13
N GLY A 237 18.06 -19.95 16.82
CA GLY A 237 17.55 -21.24 17.29
C GLY A 237 16.10 -21.61 16.98
N ILE A 238 15.94 -22.54 16.05
CA ILE A 238 14.83 -23.50 16.07
C ILE A 238 14.95 -24.27 17.41
N GLU A 239 14.22 -23.84 18.43
CA GLU A 239 13.87 -24.70 19.56
C GLU A 239 12.40 -24.52 19.87
N SER A 240 11.64 -25.58 19.62
CA SER A 240 10.25 -25.72 20.02
C SER A 240 10.17 -25.91 21.54
N PRO A 241 9.29 -25.20 22.27
CA PRO A 241 8.83 -25.68 23.55
C PRO A 241 7.44 -26.29 23.37
N SER A 242 7.40 -27.62 23.42
CA SER A 242 6.23 -28.39 23.82
C SER A 242 5.75 -27.87 25.19
N PHE A 243 4.50 -27.41 25.29
CA PHE A 243 3.88 -27.20 26.60
C PHE A 243 2.56 -27.96 26.72
N SER A 244 2.67 -28.97 27.59
CA SER A 244 1.66 -29.93 28.02
C SER A 244 0.46 -29.23 28.67
N ARG A 245 -0.74 -29.58 28.23
CA ARG A 245 -2.01 -29.13 28.82
C ARG A 245 -2.30 -30.01 30.04
N LYS A 246 -2.03 -29.49 31.25
CA LYS A 246 -2.54 -30.08 32.50
C LYS A 246 -4.04 -29.82 32.62
N THR A 247 -4.76 -30.90 32.86
CA THR A 247 -6.15 -31.00 33.32
C THR A 247 -6.25 -30.77 34.82
N GLU A 248 -7.26 -30.04 35.28
CA GLU A 248 -7.93 -30.14 36.59
C GLU A 248 -9.26 -29.37 36.44
N LYS A 249 -10.41 -30.04 36.38
CA LYS A 249 -11.30 -30.47 37.48
C LYS A 249 -11.71 -29.33 38.43
#